data_AF-A0A1M6KFS5-F1
#
_entry.id   AF-A0A1M6KFS5-F1
#
_cell.length_a   1.000
_cell.length_b   1.000
_cell.length_c   1.000
_cell.angle_alpha   90.00
_cell.angle_beta   90.00
_cell.angle_gamma   90.00
#
_symmetry.space_group_name_H-M   'P 1'
#
loop_
_entity.id
_entity.type
_entity.pdbx_description
1 polymer ?
#
loop_
_entity_poly.entity_id
_entity_poly.type
_entity_poly.pdbx_seq_one_letter_code
_entity_poly.pdbx_strand_id
1 'polypeptide(L)'
;MDWPVKWKLSYVTETVALTRIKESPRPKNKKEATLRWLLLIMVGQKEVGVKLAGLFFRLCFLSGRSFRRCLRMLRRLLLVLVIFFSPIIVFLTLMINREIIHYLARAYWLTVVFPGVAAIIRRDASSNWFTTGFNQAVLGGLLTLYGVIVTVWYYHATRQQEVAEKRLFIIEELLEELKRNRRVVDEISRDPSCSLPGGKITFSVGAWERLGADVALLPRRLHMRLSVLYACLGECTSWSDFQNRRATLERIPEVMAELNRLRSRLSKQELDF
;
A
#
# COMPACT_ATOMS: atom_id res chain seq x y z
N MET A 1 -28.38 -9.80 5.57
CA MET A 1 -27.01 -10.12 5.06
C MET A 1 -27.03 -11.60 4.74
N ASP A 2 -27.55 -11.97 3.57
CA ASP A 2 -27.94 -13.34 3.26
C ASP A 2 -27.07 -13.90 2.13
N TRP A 3 -25.91 -14.44 2.51
CA TRP A 3 -24.97 -15.07 1.58
C TRP A 3 -24.35 -16.39 2.10
N PRO A 4 -25.15 -17.44 2.43
CA PRO A 4 -24.58 -18.79 2.42
C PRO A 4 -25.37 -19.85 1.62
N VAL A 5 -26.49 -19.52 0.97
CA VAL A 5 -27.35 -20.56 0.35
C VAL A 5 -26.86 -21.00 -1.04
N LYS A 6 -26.18 -20.15 -1.80
CA LYS A 6 -25.75 -20.47 -3.18
C LYS A 6 -24.68 -21.58 -3.28
N TRP A 7 -23.83 -21.76 -2.28
CA TRP A 7 -22.76 -22.76 -2.33
C TRP A 7 -23.24 -24.19 -2.05
N LYS A 8 -24.33 -24.34 -1.28
CA LYS A 8 -24.88 -25.67 -0.95
C LYS A 8 -25.57 -26.33 -2.14
N LEU A 9 -26.23 -25.56 -3.01
CA LEU A 9 -26.88 -26.11 -4.21
C LEU A 9 -25.86 -26.62 -5.24
N SER A 10 -24.73 -25.92 -5.44
CA SER A 10 -23.73 -26.33 -6.43
C SER A 10 -23.09 -27.69 -6.09
N TYR A 11 -22.85 -27.95 -4.81
CA TYR A 11 -22.28 -29.23 -4.33
C TYR A 11 -23.25 -30.41 -4.49
N VAL A 12 -24.56 -30.19 -4.33
CA VAL A 12 -25.58 -31.24 -4.48
C VAL A 12 -25.81 -31.57 -5.95
N THR A 13 -25.77 -30.59 -6.85
CA THR A 13 -25.89 -30.85 -8.29
C THR A 13 -24.68 -31.58 -8.89
N GLU A 14 -23.45 -31.31 -8.42
CA GLU A 14 -22.25 -32.00 -8.90
C GLU A 14 -22.16 -33.46 -8.38
N THR A 15 -22.59 -33.71 -7.14
CA THR A 15 -22.62 -35.08 -6.59
C THR A 15 -23.66 -35.97 -7.29
N VAL A 16 -24.79 -35.42 -7.71
CA VAL A 16 -25.82 -36.13 -8.49
C VAL A 16 -25.37 -36.41 -9.94
N ALA A 17 -24.52 -35.55 -10.52
CA ALA A 17 -23.93 -35.80 -11.83
C ALA A 17 -22.88 -36.93 -11.80
N LEU A 18 -22.11 -37.02 -10.72
CA LEU A 18 -21.09 -38.05 -10.52
C LEU A 18 -21.68 -39.46 -10.28
N THR A 19 -22.83 -39.58 -9.61
CA THR A 19 -23.51 -40.87 -9.45
C THR A 19 -24.09 -41.39 -10.77
N ARG A 20 -24.64 -40.53 -11.63
CA ARG A 20 -25.13 -40.93 -12.97
C ARG A 20 -24.05 -41.46 -13.92
N ILE A 21 -22.81 -41.00 -13.80
CA ILE A 21 -21.70 -41.49 -14.65
C ILE A 21 -21.25 -42.90 -14.21
N LYS A 22 -21.39 -43.22 -12.91
CA LYS A 22 -21.01 -44.52 -12.36
C LYS A 22 -21.99 -45.65 -12.71
N GLU A 23 -23.26 -45.31 -12.99
CA GLU A 23 -24.31 -46.26 -13.37
C GLU A 23 -24.50 -46.43 -14.89
N SER A 24 -23.67 -45.77 -15.72
CA SER A 24 -23.78 -45.86 -17.18
C SER A 24 -23.27 -47.21 -17.72
N PRO A 25 -23.94 -47.83 -18.71
CA PRO A 25 -23.64 -49.18 -19.21
C PRO A 25 -22.17 -49.38 -19.63
N ARG A 26 -21.71 -50.64 -19.61
CA ARG A 26 -20.35 -51.04 -20.03
C ARG A 26 -20.01 -50.44 -21.41
N PRO A 27 -18.80 -49.88 -21.58
CA PRO A 27 -18.41 -49.23 -22.84
C PRO A 27 -18.43 -50.26 -23.97
N LYS A 28 -19.12 -49.94 -25.06
CA LYS A 28 -19.22 -50.82 -26.23
C LYS A 28 -18.00 -50.72 -27.15
N ASN A 29 -17.13 -49.72 -26.96
CA ASN A 29 -16.01 -49.47 -27.87
C ASN A 29 -14.73 -49.00 -27.16
N LYS A 30 -13.56 -49.39 -27.70
CA LYS A 30 -12.22 -49.15 -27.10
C LYS A 30 -11.88 -47.65 -26.98
N LYS A 31 -12.47 -46.81 -27.85
CA LYS A 31 -12.35 -45.34 -27.84
C LYS A 31 -13.16 -44.66 -26.72
N GLU A 32 -14.30 -45.23 -26.33
CA GLU A 32 -15.10 -44.71 -25.20
C GLU A 32 -14.43 -45.00 -23.86
N ALA A 33 -13.77 -46.15 -23.75
CA ALA A 33 -13.00 -46.51 -22.56
C ALA A 33 -11.82 -45.56 -22.32
N THR A 34 -11.13 -45.15 -23.39
CA THR A 34 -10.01 -44.18 -23.31
C THR A 34 -10.48 -42.77 -22.97
N LEU A 35 -11.61 -42.32 -23.54
CA LEU A 35 -12.22 -41.03 -23.19
C LEU A 35 -12.71 -41.00 -21.73
N ARG A 36 -13.31 -42.09 -21.23
CA ARG A 36 -13.70 -42.20 -19.81
C ARG A 36 -12.49 -42.16 -18.87
N TRP A 37 -11.38 -42.80 -19.26
CA TRP A 37 -10.13 -42.79 -18.47
C TRP A 37 -9.50 -41.38 -18.44
N LEU A 38 -9.45 -40.68 -19.57
CA LEU A 38 -8.95 -39.31 -19.65
C LEU A 38 -9.81 -38.33 -18.85
N LEU A 39 -11.14 -38.46 -18.91
CA LEU A 39 -12.06 -37.65 -18.09
C LEU A 39 -11.86 -37.89 -16.60
N LEU A 40 -11.65 -39.15 -16.17
CA LEU A 40 -11.36 -39.47 -14.77
C LEU A 40 -10.01 -38.87 -14.30
N ILE A 41 -8.98 -38.87 -15.14
CA ILE A 41 -7.70 -38.22 -14.81
C ILE A 41 -7.86 -36.70 -14.71
N MET A 42 -8.57 -36.06 -15.66
CA MET A 42 -8.78 -34.62 -15.65
C MET A 42 -9.63 -34.16 -14.45
N VAL A 43 -10.63 -34.96 -14.05
CA VAL A 43 -11.45 -34.68 -12.86
C VAL A 43 -10.64 -34.91 -11.58
N GLY A 44 -9.84 -35.98 -11.51
CA GLY A 44 -8.95 -36.24 -10.38
C GLY A 44 -7.89 -35.16 -10.16
N GLN A 45 -7.31 -34.62 -11.24
CA GLN A 45 -6.38 -33.48 -11.20
C GLN A 45 -7.04 -32.21 -10.66
N LYS A 46 -8.31 -31.97 -11.03
CA LYS A 46 -9.09 -30.81 -10.57
C LYS A 46 -9.41 -30.90 -9.07
N GLU A 47 -9.76 -32.08 -8.57
CA GLU A 47 -10.03 -32.29 -7.14
C GLU A 47 -8.78 -32.15 -6.27
N VAL A 48 -7.62 -32.63 -6.74
CA VAL A 48 -6.34 -32.47 -6.03
C VAL A 48 -5.95 -30.99 -5.97
N GLY A 49 -6.10 -30.23 -7.07
CA GLY A 49 -5.83 -28.80 -7.11
C GLY A 49 -6.73 -27.98 -6.18
N VAL A 50 -8.03 -28.30 -6.11
CA VAL A 50 -9.00 -27.62 -5.22
C VAL A 50 -8.73 -27.95 -3.75
N LYS A 51 -8.36 -29.19 -3.43
CA LYS A 51 -7.98 -29.57 -2.05
C LYS A 51 -6.66 -28.92 -1.62
N LEU A 52 -5.68 -28.81 -2.53
CA LEU A 52 -4.41 -28.12 -2.25
C LEU A 52 -4.62 -26.62 -2.03
N ALA A 53 -5.44 -25.98 -2.88
CA ALA A 53 -5.80 -24.57 -2.73
C ALA A 53 -6.58 -24.31 -1.44
N GLY A 54 -7.48 -25.24 -1.04
CA GLY A 54 -8.22 -25.18 0.22
C GLY A 54 -7.32 -25.31 1.46
N LEU A 55 -6.33 -26.20 1.41
CA LEU A 55 -5.30 -26.33 2.45
C LEU A 55 -4.41 -25.09 2.53
N PHE A 56 -4.00 -24.54 1.39
CA PHE A 56 -3.22 -23.29 1.32
C PHE A 56 -4.00 -22.11 1.90
N PHE A 57 -5.28 -21.97 1.57
CA PHE A 57 -6.15 -20.93 2.15
C PHE A 57 -6.33 -21.09 3.67
N ARG A 58 -6.48 -22.32 4.16
CA ARG A 58 -6.61 -22.60 5.61
C ARG A 58 -5.31 -22.31 6.37
N LEU A 59 -4.16 -22.67 5.82
CA LEU A 59 -2.84 -22.34 6.37
C LEU A 59 -2.58 -20.82 6.36
N CYS A 60 -3.01 -20.11 5.31
CA CYS A 60 -2.94 -18.64 5.23
C CYS A 60 -3.85 -17.94 6.25
N PHE A 61 -5.02 -18.52 6.57
CA PHE A 61 -5.97 -17.95 7.53
C PHE A 61 -5.49 -18.10 8.99
N LEU A 62 -4.87 -19.25 9.32
CA LEU A 62 -4.30 -19.52 10.65
C LEU A 62 -3.05 -18.68 10.94
N SER A 63 -2.25 -18.32 9.92
CA SER A 63 -1.09 -17.42 10.06
C SER A 63 -1.45 -15.92 9.91
N GLY A 64 -2.70 -15.57 10.23
CA GLY A 64 -3.39 -14.36 9.75
C GLY A 64 -2.80 -13.00 10.11
N ARG A 65 -1.82 -12.85 11.00
CA ARG A 65 -1.14 -11.55 11.25
C ARG A 65 0.22 -11.46 10.57
N SER A 66 1.03 -12.51 10.66
CA SER A 66 2.39 -12.55 10.10
C SER A 66 2.36 -12.70 8.58
N PHE A 67 1.45 -13.54 8.06
CA PHE A 67 1.26 -13.70 6.62
C PHE A 67 0.77 -12.39 5.97
N ARG A 68 -0.18 -11.67 6.59
CA ARG A 68 -0.63 -10.35 6.11
C ARG A 68 0.45 -9.26 6.19
N ARG A 69 1.43 -9.38 7.08
CA ARG A 69 2.62 -8.51 7.08
C ARG A 69 3.57 -8.89 5.95
N CYS A 70 3.86 -10.18 5.80
CA CYS A 70 4.70 -10.70 4.72
C CYS A 70 4.15 -10.34 3.34
N LEU A 71 2.84 -10.53 3.09
CA LEU A 71 2.18 -10.13 1.84
C LEU A 71 2.25 -8.62 1.56
N ARG A 72 2.15 -7.78 2.60
CA ARG A 72 2.31 -6.33 2.45
C ARG A 72 3.75 -5.96 2.10
N MET A 73 4.73 -6.62 2.72
CA MET A 73 6.15 -6.42 2.40
C MET A 73 6.47 -6.93 1.01
N LEU A 74 6.03 -8.14 0.64
CA LEU A 74 6.18 -8.72 -0.69
C LEU A 74 5.53 -7.84 -1.75
N ARG A 75 4.34 -7.28 -1.50
CA ARG A 75 3.70 -6.34 -2.42
C ARG A 75 4.52 -5.07 -2.61
N ARG A 76 5.10 -4.51 -1.55
CA ARG A 76 6.01 -3.35 -1.66
C ARG A 76 7.26 -3.71 -2.45
N LEU A 77 7.85 -4.86 -2.16
CA LEU A 77 9.06 -5.35 -2.82
C LEU A 77 8.79 -5.58 -4.31
N LEU A 78 7.66 -6.21 -4.66
CA LEU A 78 7.21 -6.37 -6.05
C LEU A 78 6.98 -5.02 -6.73
N LEU A 79 6.39 -4.03 -6.06
CA LEU A 79 6.21 -2.70 -6.65
C LEU A 79 7.54 -2.02 -6.92
N VAL A 80 8.49 -2.06 -5.98
CA VAL A 80 9.84 -1.51 -6.18
C VAL A 80 10.55 -2.22 -7.33
N LEU A 81 10.46 -3.55 -7.37
CA LEU A 81 11.03 -4.37 -8.42
C LEU A 81 10.37 -4.03 -9.77
N VAL A 82 9.05 -3.95 -9.85
CA VAL A 82 8.35 -3.55 -11.08
C VAL A 82 8.75 -2.15 -11.54
N ILE A 83 8.90 -1.19 -10.64
CA ILE A 83 9.35 0.17 -11.00
C ILE A 83 10.77 0.15 -11.55
N PHE A 84 11.70 -0.58 -10.91
CA PHE A 84 13.10 -0.65 -11.32
C PHE A 84 13.29 -1.46 -12.61
N PHE A 85 12.54 -2.54 -12.78
CA PHE A 85 12.58 -3.39 -13.97
C PHE A 85 11.65 -2.90 -15.09
N SER A 86 10.81 -1.89 -14.86
CA SER A 86 9.91 -1.31 -15.87
C SER A 86 10.65 -0.88 -17.15
N PRO A 87 11.79 -0.15 -17.09
CA PRO A 87 12.57 0.18 -18.29
C PRO A 87 13.07 -1.08 -19.02
N ILE A 88 13.44 -2.13 -18.30
CA ILE A 88 13.93 -3.39 -18.88
C ILE A 88 12.78 -4.13 -19.58
N ILE A 89 11.58 -4.15 -19.00
CA ILE A 89 10.40 -4.76 -19.60
C ILE A 89 10.00 -4.00 -20.88
N VAL A 90 10.02 -2.67 -20.84
CA VAL A 90 9.75 -1.83 -22.03
C VAL A 90 10.81 -2.09 -23.11
N PHE A 91 12.08 -2.16 -22.74
CA PHE A 91 13.17 -2.50 -23.66
C PHE A 91 12.98 -3.87 -24.32
N LEU A 92 12.69 -4.90 -23.53
CA LEU A 92 12.42 -6.26 -24.03
C LEU A 92 11.22 -6.28 -24.97
N THR A 93 10.15 -5.57 -24.64
CA THR A 93 8.95 -5.46 -25.48
C THR A 93 9.27 -4.79 -26.82
N LEU A 94 10.08 -3.73 -26.81
CA LEU A 94 10.53 -3.03 -28.03
C LEU A 94 11.45 -3.91 -28.88
N MET A 95 12.35 -4.67 -28.26
CA MET A 95 13.21 -5.63 -28.98
C MET A 95 12.40 -6.76 -29.60
N ILE A 96 11.41 -7.30 -28.88
CA ILE A 96 10.46 -8.29 -29.43
C ILE A 96 9.68 -7.70 -30.60
N ASN A 97 9.18 -6.47 -30.48
CA ASN A 97 8.49 -5.80 -31.58
C ASN A 97 9.37 -5.63 -32.82
N ARG A 98 10.65 -5.30 -32.63
CA ARG A 98 11.63 -5.24 -33.73
C ARG A 98 11.80 -6.59 -34.43
N GLU A 99 11.94 -7.67 -33.65
CA GLU A 99 12.05 -9.03 -34.21
C GLU A 99 10.77 -9.46 -34.95
N ILE A 100 9.59 -9.10 -34.44
CA ILE A 100 8.32 -9.35 -35.11
C ILE A 100 8.28 -8.61 -36.46
N ILE A 101 8.74 -7.35 -36.52
CA ILE A 101 8.82 -6.58 -37.77
C ILE A 101 9.77 -7.25 -38.78
N HIS A 102 10.94 -7.70 -38.33
CA HIS A 102 11.87 -8.45 -39.19
C HIS A 102 11.27 -9.78 -39.68
N TYR A 103 10.54 -10.49 -38.82
CA TYR A 103 9.84 -11.72 -39.18
C TYR A 103 8.74 -11.47 -40.21
N LEU A 104 7.90 -10.44 -40.00
CA LEU A 104 6.85 -10.02 -40.93
C LEU A 104 7.43 -9.60 -42.28
N ALA A 105 8.53 -8.86 -42.29
CA ALA A 105 9.22 -8.42 -43.49
C ALA A 105 9.79 -9.60 -44.32
N ARG A 106 10.03 -10.75 -43.70
CA ARG A 106 10.51 -11.99 -44.35
C ARG A 106 9.40 -13.01 -44.60
N ALA A 107 8.17 -12.75 -44.17
CA ALA A 107 7.09 -13.71 -44.26
C ALA A 107 6.62 -13.90 -45.71
N TYR A 108 6.64 -15.17 -46.17
CA TYR A 108 6.32 -15.53 -47.56
C TYR A 108 4.89 -15.13 -47.97
N TRP A 109 3.92 -15.26 -47.06
CA TRP A 109 2.54 -14.89 -47.33
C TRP A 109 2.38 -13.39 -47.63
N LEU A 110 3.18 -12.52 -47.01
CA LEU A 110 3.13 -11.07 -47.24
C LEU A 110 3.59 -10.72 -48.67
N THR A 111 4.59 -11.44 -49.18
CA THR A 111 5.08 -11.29 -50.56
C THR A 111 4.06 -11.76 -51.61
N VAL A 112 3.19 -12.70 -51.24
CA VAL A 112 2.14 -13.24 -52.12
C VAL A 112 0.92 -12.31 -52.18
N VAL A 113 0.53 -11.71 -51.05
CA VAL A 113 -0.68 -10.86 -50.97
C VAL A 113 -0.39 -9.41 -51.38
N PHE A 114 0.77 -8.84 -51.01
CA PHE A 114 1.13 -7.44 -51.31
C PHE A 114 2.60 -7.30 -51.74
N PRO A 115 2.95 -7.66 -52.99
CA PRO A 115 4.34 -7.74 -53.44
C PRO A 115 5.09 -6.40 -53.40
N GLY A 116 4.45 -5.29 -53.78
CA GLY A 116 5.06 -3.95 -53.76
C GLY A 116 5.37 -3.45 -52.34
N VAL A 117 4.44 -3.68 -51.41
CA VAL A 117 4.59 -3.28 -50.00
C VAL A 117 5.65 -4.16 -49.32
N ALA A 118 5.63 -5.47 -49.57
CA ALA A 118 6.62 -6.39 -49.02
C ALA A 118 8.05 -6.08 -49.48
N ALA A 119 8.25 -5.67 -50.74
CA ALA A 119 9.57 -5.30 -51.27
C ALA A 119 10.14 -4.05 -50.58
N ILE A 120 9.30 -3.02 -50.36
CA ILE A 120 9.69 -1.78 -49.67
C ILE A 120 10.00 -2.06 -48.20
N ILE A 121 9.08 -2.74 -47.49
CA ILE A 121 9.24 -3.08 -46.06
C ILE A 121 10.49 -3.92 -45.84
N ARG A 122 10.77 -4.90 -46.72
CA ARG A 122 11.96 -5.75 -46.61
C ARG A 122 13.23 -4.94 -46.81
N ARG A 123 13.25 -3.99 -47.75
CA ARG A 123 14.41 -3.13 -48.01
C ARG A 123 14.69 -2.21 -46.83
N ASP A 124 13.66 -1.56 -46.29
CA ASP A 124 13.80 -0.63 -45.18
C ASP A 124 14.10 -1.34 -43.85
N ALA A 125 13.37 -2.42 -43.53
CA ALA A 125 13.59 -3.17 -42.29
C ALA A 125 14.96 -3.87 -42.26
N SER A 126 15.55 -4.21 -43.41
CA SER A 126 16.88 -4.84 -43.47
C SER A 126 18.04 -3.83 -43.45
N SER A 127 17.75 -2.54 -43.54
CA SER A 127 18.78 -1.50 -43.60
C SER A 127 19.46 -1.30 -42.23
N ASN A 128 20.78 -1.09 -42.23
CA ASN A 128 21.51 -0.71 -41.02
C ASN A 128 21.03 0.63 -40.45
N TRP A 129 20.52 1.52 -41.31
CA TRP A 129 19.98 2.80 -40.89
C TRP A 129 18.70 2.63 -40.03
N PHE A 130 17.81 1.71 -40.40
CA PHE A 130 16.63 1.38 -39.60
C PHE A 130 16.99 0.78 -38.24
N THR A 131 17.96 -0.13 -38.18
CA THR A 131 18.36 -0.76 -36.91
C THR A 131 19.06 0.23 -35.97
N THR A 132 19.95 1.08 -36.49
CA THR A 132 20.60 2.13 -35.71
C THR A 132 19.59 3.19 -35.26
N GLY A 133 18.70 3.64 -36.14
CA GLY A 133 17.65 4.62 -35.81
C GLY A 133 16.66 4.10 -34.77
N PHE A 134 16.24 2.84 -34.89
CA PHE A 134 15.39 2.19 -33.90
C PHE A 134 16.10 2.10 -32.55
N ASN A 135 17.34 1.62 -32.50
CA ASN A 135 18.10 1.49 -31.26
C ASN A 135 18.30 2.86 -30.57
N GLN A 136 18.60 3.92 -31.34
CA GLN A 136 18.72 5.27 -30.82
C GLN A 136 17.39 5.80 -30.27
N ALA A 137 16.29 5.58 -30.98
CA ALA A 137 14.95 5.98 -30.52
C ALA A 137 14.53 5.23 -29.26
N VAL A 138 14.80 3.93 -29.17
CA VAL A 138 14.56 3.12 -27.96
C VAL A 138 15.40 3.63 -26.80
N LEU A 139 16.69 3.91 -27.02
CA LEU A 139 17.58 4.42 -25.97
C LEU A 139 17.14 5.80 -25.47
N GLY A 140 16.71 6.68 -26.39
CA GLY A 140 16.11 7.97 -26.04
C GLY A 140 14.83 7.82 -25.23
N GLY A 141 13.93 6.93 -25.66
CA GLY A 141 12.69 6.62 -24.94
C GLY A 141 12.94 6.09 -23.52
N LEU A 142 13.89 5.16 -23.37
CA LEU A 142 14.28 4.63 -22.05
C LEU A 142 14.88 5.70 -21.15
N LEU A 143 15.72 6.57 -21.69
CA LEU A 143 16.32 7.68 -20.94
C LEU A 143 15.23 8.65 -20.42
N THR A 144 14.26 9.00 -21.26
CA THR A 144 13.14 9.86 -20.84
C THR A 144 12.27 9.19 -19.77
N LEU A 145 11.98 7.90 -19.91
CA LEU A 145 11.20 7.15 -18.93
C LEU A 145 11.93 7.05 -17.58
N TYR A 146 13.25 6.83 -17.61
CA TYR A 146 14.09 6.88 -16.41
C TYR A 146 14.06 8.28 -15.76
N GLY A 147 14.16 9.34 -16.56
CA GLY A 147 14.04 10.73 -16.08
C GLY A 147 12.71 10.99 -15.37
N VAL A 148 11.59 10.49 -15.89
CA VAL A 148 10.27 10.59 -15.24
C VAL A 148 10.24 9.84 -13.91
N ILE A 149 10.79 8.62 -13.85
CA ILE A 149 10.84 7.85 -12.59
C ILE A 149 11.64 8.60 -11.53
N VAL A 150 12.82 9.11 -11.89
CA VAL A 150 13.71 9.83 -10.95
C VAL A 150 13.07 11.13 -10.48
N THR A 151 12.46 11.91 -11.37
CA THR A 151 11.80 13.19 -11.00
C THR A 151 10.59 12.97 -10.08
N VAL A 152 9.76 11.98 -10.36
CA VAL A 152 8.63 11.62 -9.49
C VAL A 152 9.13 11.13 -8.13
N TRP A 153 10.18 10.31 -8.11
CA TRP A 153 10.77 9.83 -6.86
C TRP A 153 11.37 10.97 -6.05
N TYR A 154 12.13 11.87 -6.68
CA TYR A 154 12.72 13.05 -6.05
C TYR A 154 11.63 13.97 -5.47
N TYR A 155 10.58 14.26 -6.24
CA TYR A 155 9.46 15.07 -5.77
C TYR A 155 8.73 14.40 -4.59
N HIS A 156 8.55 13.08 -4.64
CA HIS A 156 7.95 12.36 -3.53
C HIS A 156 8.85 12.36 -2.29
N ALA A 157 10.16 12.18 -2.43
CA ALA A 157 11.11 12.16 -1.33
C ALA A 157 11.18 13.53 -0.62
N THR A 158 11.39 14.61 -1.38
CA THR A 158 11.43 15.99 -0.87
C THR A 158 10.13 16.35 -0.14
N ARG A 159 8.97 16.04 -0.74
CA ARG A 159 7.67 16.30 -0.10
C ARG A 159 7.46 15.51 1.18
N GLN A 160 7.95 14.27 1.27
CA GLN A 160 7.86 13.49 2.52
C GLN A 160 8.75 14.09 3.61
N GLN A 161 9.95 14.56 3.23
CA GLN A 161 10.88 15.21 4.15
C GLN A 161 10.28 16.51 4.70
N GLU A 162 9.79 17.41 3.83
CA GLU A 162 9.13 18.66 4.28
C GLU A 162 7.97 18.40 5.25
N VAL A 163 7.16 17.38 4.99
CA VAL A 163 6.04 17.01 5.86
C VAL A 163 6.54 16.41 7.18
N ALA A 164 7.64 15.65 7.16
CA ALA A 164 8.25 15.09 8.36
C ALA A 164 8.84 16.20 9.25
N GLU A 165 9.60 17.13 8.67
CA GLU A 165 10.18 18.29 9.36
C GLU A 165 9.09 19.16 9.99
N LYS A 166 8.03 19.49 9.23
CA LYS A 166 6.89 20.24 9.77
C LYS A 166 6.23 19.52 10.94
N ARG A 167 6.03 18.20 10.83
CA ARG A 167 5.46 17.40 11.94
C ARG A 167 6.37 17.38 13.16
N LEU A 168 7.68 17.26 12.98
CA LEU A 168 8.65 17.32 14.08
C LEU A 168 8.60 18.66 14.78
N PHE A 169 8.61 19.76 14.02
CA PHE A 169 8.47 21.11 14.54
C PHE A 169 7.21 21.28 15.39
N ILE A 170 6.04 20.86 14.88
CA ILE A 170 4.77 20.88 15.61
C ILE A 170 4.86 20.09 16.92
N ILE A 171 5.46 18.90 16.89
CA ILE A 171 5.58 18.05 18.08
C ILE A 171 6.49 18.69 19.12
N GLU A 172 7.61 19.27 18.72
CA GLU A 172 8.55 19.92 19.63
C GLU A 172 7.91 21.12 20.31
N GLU A 173 7.26 21.99 19.53
CA GLU A 173 6.57 23.17 20.06
C GLU A 173 5.45 22.79 21.04
N LEU A 174 4.58 21.83 20.67
CA LEU A 174 3.52 21.34 21.56
C LEU A 174 4.06 20.66 22.82
N LEU A 175 5.21 19.99 22.72
CA LEU A 175 5.82 19.29 23.84
C LEU A 175 6.48 20.27 24.82
N GLU A 176 7.03 21.38 24.34
CA GLU A 176 7.48 22.48 25.19
C GLU A 176 6.32 23.15 25.93
N GLU A 177 5.22 23.43 25.23
CA GLU A 177 4.02 24.02 25.84
C GLU A 177 3.41 23.08 26.89
N LEU A 178 3.26 21.79 26.58
CA LEU A 178 2.77 20.80 27.54
C LEU A 178 3.71 20.61 28.73
N LYS A 179 5.03 20.74 28.56
CA LYS A 179 5.99 20.75 29.69
C LYS A 179 5.76 21.94 30.61
N ARG A 180 5.51 23.13 30.07
CA ARG A 180 5.20 24.33 30.87
C ARG A 180 3.89 24.13 31.62
N ASN A 181 2.84 23.68 30.94
CA ASN A 181 1.53 23.43 31.55
C ASN A 181 1.59 22.34 32.62
N ARG A 182 2.38 21.28 32.41
CA ARG A 182 2.60 20.26 33.43
C ARG A 182 3.21 20.84 34.70
N ARG A 183 4.22 21.72 34.59
CA ARG A 183 4.81 22.37 35.78
C ARG A 183 3.77 23.16 36.56
N VAL A 184 2.89 23.88 35.86
CA VAL A 184 1.78 24.62 36.46
C VAL A 184 0.80 23.66 37.17
N VAL A 185 0.44 22.53 36.56
CA VAL A 185 -0.40 21.51 37.21
C VAL A 185 0.28 20.90 38.44
N ASP A 186 1.58 20.60 38.35
CA ASP A 186 2.37 20.03 39.44
C ASP A 186 2.51 21.03 40.62
N GLU A 187 2.61 22.34 40.34
CA GLU A 187 2.66 23.41 41.33
C GLU A 187 1.30 23.60 42.04
N ILE A 188 0.23 23.69 41.26
CA ILE A 188 -1.17 23.80 41.73
C ILE A 188 -1.58 22.60 42.59
N SER A 189 -1.09 21.40 42.28
CA SER A 189 -1.41 20.19 43.05
C SER A 189 -0.65 20.06 44.36
N ARG A 190 0.53 20.69 44.50
CA ARG A 190 1.37 20.63 45.71
C ARG A 190 0.98 21.67 46.74
N ASP A 191 0.69 22.89 46.31
CA ASP A 191 0.29 23.98 47.20
C ASP A 191 -1.03 24.61 46.75
N PRO A 192 -2.19 24.07 47.16
CA PRO A 192 -3.50 24.67 46.89
C PRO A 192 -3.67 26.05 47.55
N SER A 193 -2.83 26.38 48.54
CA SER A 193 -2.78 27.64 49.27
C SER A 193 -1.74 28.63 48.77
N CYS A 194 -0.83 28.24 47.86
CA CYS A 194 0.04 29.20 47.17
C CYS A 194 -0.83 29.97 46.18
N SER A 195 -1.34 31.09 46.67
CA SER A 195 -2.07 32.10 45.94
C SER A 195 -1.39 32.38 44.61
N LEU A 196 -1.97 31.85 43.54
CA LEU A 196 -1.73 32.33 42.18
C LEU A 196 -1.87 33.85 42.22
N PRO A 197 -0.92 34.63 41.68
CA PRO A 197 -1.01 36.09 41.68
C PRO A 197 -2.31 36.51 40.99
N GLY A 198 -3.28 37.00 41.77
CA GLY A 198 -4.61 37.40 41.28
C GLY A 198 -5.69 36.29 41.24
N GLY A 199 -5.45 35.11 41.82
CA GLY A 199 -6.45 34.04 41.95
C GLY A 199 -6.88 33.36 40.64
N LYS A 200 -6.26 33.71 39.52
CA LYS A 200 -6.51 33.11 38.20
C LYS A 200 -5.42 32.11 37.85
N ILE A 201 -5.85 30.94 37.40
CA ILE A 201 -4.97 29.95 36.78
C ILE A 201 -4.83 30.33 35.30
N THR A 202 -3.60 30.44 34.81
CA THR A 202 -3.32 30.69 33.40
C THR A 202 -2.45 29.59 32.82
N PHE A 203 -3.01 28.82 31.90
CA PHE A 203 -2.26 27.85 31.11
C PHE A 203 -1.77 28.46 29.79
N SER A 204 -0.65 27.96 29.29
CA SER A 204 -0.16 28.33 27.96
C SER A 204 -0.94 27.54 26.90
N VAL A 205 -1.63 28.25 26.01
CA VAL A 205 -2.36 27.67 24.85
C VAL A 205 -1.95 28.34 23.54
N GLY A 206 -0.98 29.26 23.60
CA GLY A 206 -0.59 30.10 22.47
C GLY A 206 0.07 29.31 21.33
N ALA A 207 0.80 28.22 21.61
CA ALA A 207 1.39 27.44 20.53
C ALA A 207 0.34 26.59 19.81
N TRP A 208 -0.61 26.00 20.55
CA TRP A 208 -1.79 25.37 19.96
C TRP A 208 -2.58 26.30 19.03
N GLU A 209 -2.85 27.53 19.44
CA GLU A 209 -3.58 28.52 18.64
C GLU A 209 -2.78 28.98 17.41
N ARG A 210 -1.47 29.18 17.56
CA ARG A 210 -0.57 29.57 16.45
C ARG A 210 -0.41 28.48 15.41
N LEU A 211 -0.30 27.23 15.84
CA LEU A 211 -0.14 26.08 14.95
C LEU A 211 -1.46 25.76 14.22
N GLY A 212 -2.62 26.03 14.83
CA GLY A 212 -3.92 26.03 14.18
C GLY A 212 -4.17 24.80 13.30
N ALA A 213 -4.27 25.02 11.99
CA ALA A 213 -4.54 23.97 11.00
C ALA A 213 -3.36 22.99 10.80
N ASP A 214 -2.13 23.40 11.08
CA ASP A 214 -0.94 22.56 10.88
C ASP A 214 -0.92 21.37 11.86
N VAL A 215 -1.59 21.50 13.01
CA VAL A 215 -1.78 20.40 13.96
C VAL A 215 -2.54 19.23 13.32
N ALA A 216 -3.36 19.46 12.28
CA ALA A 216 -4.05 18.39 11.55
C ALA A 216 -3.09 17.41 10.84
N LEU A 217 -1.80 17.75 10.73
CA LEU A 217 -0.75 16.85 10.25
C LEU A 217 -0.46 15.70 11.23
N LEU A 218 -0.85 15.82 12.50
CA LEU A 218 -0.74 14.75 13.50
C LEU A 218 -1.78 13.63 13.26
N PRO A 219 -1.53 12.41 13.78
CA PRO A 219 -2.54 11.35 13.69
C PRO A 219 -3.84 11.78 14.36
N ARG A 220 -4.97 11.53 13.67
CA ARG A 220 -6.32 11.94 14.11
C ARG A 220 -6.62 11.66 15.59
N ARG A 221 -6.19 10.52 16.13
CA ARG A 221 -6.40 10.18 17.55
C ARG A 221 -5.67 11.11 18.51
N LEU A 222 -4.43 11.47 18.17
CA LEU A 222 -3.61 12.37 18.96
C LEU A 222 -4.13 13.81 18.86
N HIS A 223 -4.45 14.25 17.64
CA HIS A 223 -5.08 15.55 17.40
C HIS A 223 -6.34 15.71 18.26
N MET A 224 -7.29 14.76 18.21
CA MET A 224 -8.53 14.83 19.00
C MET A 224 -8.28 14.91 20.50
N ARG A 225 -7.31 14.13 21.02
CA ARG A 225 -6.95 14.19 22.44
C ARG A 225 -6.35 15.53 22.83
N LEU A 226 -5.48 16.08 21.99
CA LEU A 226 -4.90 17.41 22.20
C LEU A 226 -5.99 18.49 22.12
N SER A 227 -6.93 18.41 21.17
CA SER A 227 -8.03 19.38 21.07
C SER A 227 -8.87 19.43 22.33
N VAL A 228 -9.23 18.27 22.90
CA VAL A 228 -9.96 18.20 24.17
C VAL A 228 -9.12 18.76 25.31
N LEU A 229 -7.84 18.40 25.38
CA LEU A 229 -6.93 18.88 26.41
C LEU A 229 -6.75 20.41 26.38
N TYR A 230 -6.50 20.98 25.19
CA TYR A 230 -6.31 22.42 25.03
C TYR A 230 -7.60 23.22 25.22
N ALA A 231 -8.76 22.68 24.83
CA ALA A 231 -10.05 23.27 25.21
C ALA A 231 -10.22 23.28 26.74
N CYS A 232 -9.86 22.19 27.42
CA CYS A 232 -9.89 22.15 28.87
C CYS A 232 -8.92 23.15 29.53
N LEU A 233 -7.72 23.31 28.98
CA LEU A 233 -6.70 24.25 29.47
C LEU A 233 -7.11 25.72 29.27
N GLY A 234 -7.67 26.07 28.10
CA GLY A 234 -8.07 27.44 27.78
C GLY A 234 -9.26 27.95 28.60
N GLU A 235 -10.16 27.06 28.99
CA GLU A 235 -11.32 27.39 29.84
C GLU A 235 -11.04 27.27 31.35
N CYS A 236 -9.89 26.71 31.74
CA CYS A 236 -9.56 26.52 33.15
C CYS A 236 -8.93 27.80 33.73
N THR A 237 -9.77 28.63 34.35
CA THR A 237 -9.34 29.92 34.91
C THR A 237 -9.39 29.98 36.44
N SER A 238 -10.14 29.06 37.07
CA SER A 238 -10.36 29.01 38.51
C SER A 238 -10.00 27.64 39.10
N TRP A 239 -9.76 27.60 40.42
CA TRP A 239 -9.52 26.34 41.14
C TRP A 239 -10.69 25.36 41.04
N SER A 240 -11.93 25.84 41.03
CA SER A 240 -13.12 25.01 40.83
C SER A 240 -13.13 24.36 39.45
N ASP A 241 -12.74 25.09 38.40
CA ASP A 241 -12.65 24.53 37.05
C ASP A 241 -11.55 23.47 36.97
N PHE A 242 -10.43 23.71 37.66
CA PHE A 242 -9.33 22.76 37.76
C PHE A 242 -9.78 21.45 38.41
N GLN A 243 -10.50 21.51 39.53
CA GLN A 243 -11.02 20.30 40.20
C GLN A 243 -12.01 19.54 39.31
N ASN A 244 -12.93 20.24 38.64
CA ASN A 244 -13.90 19.64 37.73
C ASN A 244 -13.25 18.93 36.53
N ARG A 245 -12.08 19.43 36.08
CA ARG A 245 -11.37 18.95 34.88
C ARG A 245 -10.09 18.19 35.20
N ARG A 246 -9.83 17.91 36.48
CA ARG A 246 -8.60 17.31 36.99
C ARG A 246 -8.24 16.00 36.28
N ALA A 247 -9.24 15.13 36.07
CA ALA A 247 -9.04 13.84 35.40
C ALA A 247 -8.52 13.96 33.95
N THR A 248 -8.79 15.08 33.27
CA THR A 248 -8.31 15.36 31.92
C THR A 248 -6.92 16.01 31.96
N LEU A 249 -6.68 16.92 32.91
CA LEU A 249 -5.39 17.58 33.09
C LEU A 249 -4.30 16.63 33.59
N GLU A 250 -4.65 15.66 34.43
CA GLU A 250 -3.71 14.61 34.88
C GLU A 250 -3.28 13.66 33.75
N ARG A 251 -3.95 13.69 32.57
CA ARG A 251 -3.55 12.91 31.39
C ARG A 251 -2.48 13.59 30.52
N ILE A 252 -2.04 14.80 30.88
CA ILE A 252 -0.92 15.49 30.19
C ILE A 252 0.30 14.56 30.00
N PRO A 253 0.78 13.80 31.01
CA PRO A 253 1.93 12.92 30.85
C PRO A 253 1.72 11.80 29.82
N GLU A 254 0.50 11.28 29.71
CA GLU A 254 0.17 10.24 28.72
C GLU A 254 0.24 10.81 27.30
N VAL A 255 -0.32 12.00 27.09
CA VAL A 255 -0.28 12.70 25.79
C VAL A 255 1.15 13.08 25.42
N MET A 256 1.95 13.55 26.38
CA MET A 256 3.38 13.81 26.19
C MET A 256 4.16 12.53 25.84
N ALA A 257 3.83 11.38 26.46
CA ALA A 257 4.46 10.11 26.14
C ALA A 257 4.11 9.65 24.71
N GLU A 258 2.86 9.85 24.26
CA GLU A 258 2.45 9.58 22.88
C GLU A 258 3.16 10.49 21.87
N LEU A 259 3.30 11.78 22.18
CA LEU A 259 4.07 12.73 21.36
C LEU A 259 5.55 12.33 21.27
N ASN A 260 6.19 11.94 22.38
CA ASN A 260 7.57 11.45 22.38
C ASN A 260 7.75 10.15 21.59
N ARG A 261 6.78 9.22 21.67
CA ARG A 261 6.77 8.01 20.85
C ARG A 261 6.62 8.34 19.36
N LEU A 262 5.89 9.40 19.02
CA LEU A 262 5.74 9.83 17.65
C LEU A 262 6.99 10.54 17.12
N ARG A 263 7.57 11.44 17.92
CA ARG A 263 8.87 12.09 17.66
C ARG A 263 9.97 11.06 17.39
N SER A 264 10.13 10.08 18.28
CA SER A 264 11.13 9.02 18.12
C SER A 264 10.90 8.13 16.89
N ARG A 265 9.66 8.00 16.41
CA ARG A 265 9.37 7.28 15.15
C ARG A 265 9.70 8.12 13.92
N LEU A 266 9.36 9.41 13.94
CA LEU A 266 9.67 10.33 12.85
C LEU A 266 11.17 10.55 12.70
N SER A 267 11.87 10.79 13.82
CA SER A 267 13.34 10.93 13.83
C SER A 267 14.07 9.65 13.36
N LYS A 268 13.53 8.46 13.64
CA LYS A 268 14.07 7.21 13.08
C LYS A 268 13.77 7.05 11.60
N GLN A 269 12.65 7.56 11.11
CA GLN A 269 12.33 7.53 9.68
C GLN A 269 13.21 8.47 8.86
N GLU A 270 13.73 9.56 9.44
CA GLU A 270 14.73 10.42 8.78
C GLU A 270 16.12 9.75 8.65
N LEU A 271 16.45 8.79 9.51
CA LEU A 271 17.75 8.09 9.50
C LEU A 271 17.81 6.87 8.57
N ASP A 272 16.66 6.46 8.00
CA ASP A 272 16.53 5.27 7.15
C ASP A 272 16.41 5.60 5.64
N PHE A 273 16.72 6.84 5.24
CA PHE A 273 16.80 7.26 3.82
C PHE A 273 18.24 7.38 3.33
#